data_AF-A0A7W0FUE1-F1
#
_entry.id   AF-A0A7W0FUE1-F1
#
_cell.length_a   1.000
_cell.length_b   1.000
_cell.length_c   1.000
_cell.angle_alpha   90.00
_cell.angle_beta   90.00
_cell.angle_gamma   90.00
#
_symmetry.space_group_name_H-M   'P 1'
#
loop_
_entity.id
_entity.type
_entity.pdbx_description
1 polymer ?
#
loop_
_entity_poly.entity_id
_entity_poly.type
_entity_poly.pdbx_seq_one_letter_code
_entity_poly.pdbx_strand_id
1 'polypeptide(L)'
;MDEFNNKFSKKPRGQFDAHRPIDSDCDLKRILARCEVRTLTKDLSFSFHSRYSKIVEPQIVNRLNSKKIEIRQDFFGNLRVFYEERELKFAPIEEFIETQEARLVDNKDKELWKPKKTHCPRRNHPWKRNGYRSYVQKK
;
A
#
# COMPACT_ATOMS: atom_id res chain seq x y z
N MET A 1 11.79 30.02 6.06
CA MET A 1 12.68 29.08 6.78
C MET A 1 13.73 29.86 7.56
N ASP A 2 14.33 30.89 6.96
CA ASP A 2 15.37 31.71 7.57
C ASP A 2 14.95 32.46 8.84
N GLU A 3 13.70 32.92 8.91
CA GLU A 3 13.20 33.63 10.10
C GLU A 3 13.13 32.74 11.35
N PHE A 4 12.85 31.44 11.18
CA PHE A 4 12.86 30.47 12.27
C PHE A 4 14.27 30.04 12.64
N ASN A 5 15.13 29.84 11.64
CA ASN A 5 16.54 29.55 11.87
C ASN A 5 17.19 30.66 12.71
N ASN A 6 16.90 31.93 12.44
CA ASN A 6 17.45 33.04 13.24
C ASN A 6 16.98 33.05 14.70
N LYS A 7 15.73 32.66 14.97
CA LYS A 7 15.16 32.64 16.33
C LYS A 7 15.69 31.48 17.18
N PHE A 8 16.01 30.34 16.56
CA PHE A 8 16.36 29.10 17.27
C PHE A 8 17.81 28.67 17.10
N SER A 9 18.60 29.31 16.23
CA SER A 9 20.01 29.00 16.07
C SER A 9 20.81 29.43 17.30
N LYS A 10 21.65 28.51 17.79
CA LYS A 10 22.61 28.78 18.86
C LYS A 10 24.00 28.49 18.35
N LYS A 11 24.96 29.37 18.68
CA LYS A 11 26.36 29.14 18.32
C LYS A 11 26.86 27.85 18.99
N PRO A 12 27.57 26.98 18.27
CA PRO A 12 28.16 25.78 18.87
C PRO A 12 29.18 26.17 19.94
N ARG A 13 29.33 25.33 20.97
CA ARG A 13 30.26 25.58 22.08
C ARG A 13 31.74 25.50 21.64
N GLY A 14 32.03 24.82 20.55
CA GLY A 14 33.36 24.69 19.94
C GLY A 14 33.26 24.11 18.53
N GLN A 15 34.37 24.07 17.80
CA GLN A 15 34.44 23.51 16.44
C GLN A 15 34.66 21.99 16.38
N PHE A 16 34.87 21.33 17.52
CA PHE A 16 35.12 19.90 17.54
C PHE A 16 33.85 19.11 17.21
N ASP A 17 34.01 18.04 16.42
CA ASP A 17 32.92 17.13 16.12
C ASP A 17 32.63 16.23 17.32
N ALA A 18 31.45 16.39 17.91
CA ALA A 18 30.99 15.60 19.05
C ALA A 18 30.06 14.45 18.63
N HIS A 19 29.83 14.24 17.33
CA HIS A 19 28.93 13.19 16.86
C HIS A 19 29.55 11.81 17.06
N ARG A 20 28.68 10.83 17.33
CA ARG A 20 29.07 9.43 17.30
C ARG A 20 29.21 9.00 15.83
N PRO A 21 30.32 8.35 15.43
CA PRO A 21 30.41 7.75 14.11
C PRO A 21 29.31 6.71 13.92
N ILE A 22 28.79 6.61 12.70
CA ILE A 22 27.80 5.60 12.35
C ILE A 22 28.50 4.24 12.26
N ASP A 23 27.87 3.22 12.84
CA ASP A 23 28.34 1.84 12.72
C ASP A 23 28.31 1.39 11.26
N SER A 24 29.29 0.60 10.85
CA SER A 24 29.41 0.12 9.46
C SER A 24 28.21 -0.72 9.00
N ASP A 25 27.49 -1.33 9.93
CA ASP A 25 26.34 -2.20 9.66
C ASP A 25 25.01 -1.42 9.63
N CYS A 26 25.03 -0.12 9.91
CA CYS A 26 23.82 0.72 9.93
C CYS A 26 23.39 1.14 8.52
N ASP A 27 22.32 0.52 8.02
CA ASP A 27 21.67 0.90 6.77
C ASP A 27 20.75 2.14 6.96
N LEU A 28 21.35 3.33 6.90
CA LEU A 28 20.61 4.59 7.02
C LEU A 28 19.51 4.76 5.96
N LYS A 29 19.74 4.26 4.74
CA LYS A 29 18.75 4.34 3.65
C LYS A 29 17.51 3.54 4.00
N ARG A 30 17.66 2.43 4.70
CA ARG A 30 16.52 1.65 5.22
C ARG A 30 15.87 2.34 6.42
N ILE A 31 16.65 2.87 7.36
CA ILE A 31 16.14 3.45 8.63
C ILE A 31 15.34 4.74 8.39
N LEU A 32 15.83 5.62 7.52
CA LEU A 32 15.24 6.94 7.28
C LEU A 32 14.19 6.96 6.16
N ALA A 33 13.93 5.81 5.52
CA ALA A 33 12.95 5.71 4.46
C ALA A 33 11.50 5.75 4.98
N ARG A 34 10.60 6.29 4.15
CA ARG A 34 9.16 6.16 4.34
C ARG A 34 8.77 4.69 4.20
N CYS A 35 8.14 4.12 5.22
CA CYS A 35 7.73 2.72 5.23
C CYS A 35 6.21 2.58 5.03
N GLU A 36 5.81 1.63 4.19
CA GLU A 36 4.42 1.28 3.97
C GLU A 36 4.26 -0.24 3.83
N VAL A 37 3.24 -0.82 4.48
CA VAL A 37 2.99 -2.25 4.42
C VAL A 37 1.96 -2.56 3.33
N ARG A 38 2.29 -3.49 2.44
CA ARG A 38 1.38 -3.97 1.39
C ARG A 38 1.29 -5.49 1.41
N THR A 39 0.18 -6.03 0.92
CA THR A 39 0.00 -7.47 0.77
C THR A 39 0.27 -7.87 -0.67
N LEU A 40 1.12 -8.87 -0.87
CA LEU A 40 1.37 -9.43 -2.20
C LEU A 40 0.14 -10.18 -2.72
N THR A 41 -0.14 -10.04 -4.01
CA THR A 41 -1.16 -10.83 -4.68
C THR A 41 -0.68 -12.28 -4.91
N LYS A 42 -1.56 -13.11 -5.47
CA LYS A 42 -1.23 -14.48 -5.87
C LYS A 42 -0.07 -14.54 -6.87
N ASP A 43 0.04 -13.53 -7.74
CA ASP A 43 1.08 -13.44 -8.77
C ASP A 43 2.33 -12.68 -8.29
N LEU A 44 2.45 -12.48 -6.97
CA LEU A 44 3.51 -11.70 -6.32
C LEU A 44 3.65 -10.27 -6.84
N SER A 45 2.53 -9.67 -7.24
CA SER A 45 2.47 -8.27 -7.59
C SER A 45 2.02 -7.42 -6.41
N PHE A 46 2.44 -6.16 -6.42
CA PHE A 46 1.97 -5.12 -5.51
C PHE A 46 1.90 -3.78 -6.25
N SER A 47 1.14 -2.83 -5.70
CA SER A 47 1.10 -1.46 -6.19
C SER A 47 1.57 -0.49 -5.12
N PHE A 48 2.26 0.56 -5.56
CA PHE A 48 2.76 1.63 -4.71
C PHE A 48 2.79 2.93 -5.51
N HIS A 49 2.12 3.97 -5.02
CA HIS A 49 2.05 5.29 -5.66
C HIS A 49 1.78 5.21 -7.18
N SER A 50 0.71 4.50 -7.56
CA SER A 50 0.28 4.30 -8.96
C SER A 50 1.28 3.56 -9.86
N ARG A 51 2.31 2.92 -9.28
CA ARG A 51 3.21 2.01 -10.00
C ARG A 51 2.93 0.57 -9.58
N TYR A 52 2.91 -0.33 -10.56
CA TYR A 52 2.75 -1.75 -10.33
C TYR A 52 4.10 -2.43 -10.51
N SER A 53 4.42 -3.33 -9.58
CA SER A 53 5.68 -4.05 -9.55
C SER A 53 5.44 -5.50 -9.17
N LYS A 54 6.33 -6.39 -9.63
CA LYS A 54 6.29 -7.82 -9.34
C LYS A 54 7.60 -8.29 -8.75
N ILE A 55 7.54 -9.18 -7.76
CA ILE A 55 8.72 -9.83 -7.20
C ILE A 55 9.30 -10.81 -8.24
N VAL A 56 10.61 -10.73 -8.49
CA VAL A 56 11.33 -11.52 -9.52
C VAL A 56 12.26 -12.54 -8.86
N GLU A 57 11.73 -13.30 -7.91
CA GLU A 57 12.46 -14.34 -7.19
C GLU A 57 11.72 -15.69 -7.29
N PRO A 58 12.08 -16.56 -8.25
CA PRO A 58 11.31 -17.77 -8.54
C PRO A 58 11.30 -18.79 -7.39
N GLN A 59 12.31 -18.76 -6.51
CA GLN A 59 12.47 -19.75 -5.45
C GLN A 59 11.52 -19.56 -4.25
N ILE A 60 10.88 -18.39 -4.14
CA ILE A 60 10.08 -18.00 -2.96
C ILE A 60 8.60 -17.76 -3.28
N VAL A 61 8.18 -18.03 -4.53
CA VAL A 61 6.86 -17.70 -5.05
C VAL A 61 5.73 -18.23 -4.17
N ASN A 62 5.79 -19.52 -3.82
CA ASN A 62 4.74 -20.14 -3.01
C ASN A 62 4.75 -19.66 -1.55
N ARG A 63 5.89 -19.17 -1.04
CA ARG A 63 6.03 -18.73 0.36
C ARG A 63 5.52 -17.30 0.58
N LEU A 64 5.64 -16.46 -0.45
CA LEU A 64 5.31 -15.03 -0.38
C LEU A 64 3.88 -14.69 -0.81
N ASN A 65 3.13 -15.65 -1.35
CA ASN A 65 1.73 -15.43 -1.73
C ASN A 65 0.91 -14.95 -0.52
N SER A 66 0.17 -13.83 -0.68
CA SER A 66 -0.70 -13.24 0.34
C SER A 66 0.04 -12.80 1.62
N LYS A 67 1.38 -12.68 1.56
CA LYS A 67 2.18 -12.17 2.66
C LYS A 67 2.24 -10.65 2.65
N LYS A 68 2.43 -10.09 3.85
CA LYS A 68 2.69 -8.67 4.03
C LYS A 68 4.18 -8.40 3.77
N ILE A 69 4.44 -7.38 2.99
CA ILE A 69 5.78 -6.86 2.67
C ILE A 69 5.87 -5.42 3.12
N GLU A 70 7.09 -4.99 3.46
CA GLU A 70 7.42 -3.60 3.73
C GLU A 70 8.01 -2.96 2.49
N ILE A 71 7.39 -1.90 2.01
CA ILE A 71 7.90 -1.06 0.93
C ILE A 71 8.54 0.15 1.59
N ARG A 72 9.82 0.39 1.29
CA ARG A 72 10.58 1.51 1.81
C ARG A 72 10.99 2.43 0.67
N GLN A 73 10.60 3.70 0.78
CA GLN A 73 10.94 4.75 -0.16
C GLN A 73 11.88 5.75 0.49
N ASP A 74 13.07 5.90 -0.09
CA ASP A 74 14.04 6.92 0.32
C ASP A 74 13.56 8.33 -0.08
N PHE A 75 14.16 9.37 0.49
CA PHE A 75 13.86 10.77 0.16
C PHE A 75 14.09 11.09 -1.32
N PHE A 76 15.03 10.40 -1.97
CA PHE A 76 15.29 10.51 -3.41
C PHE A 76 14.27 9.74 -4.28
N GLY A 77 13.30 9.04 -3.67
CA GLY A 77 12.28 8.27 -4.37
C GLY A 77 12.68 6.83 -4.71
N ASN A 78 13.89 6.39 -4.33
CA ASN A 78 14.35 5.02 -4.54
C ASN A 78 13.53 4.03 -3.71
N LEU A 79 13.12 2.92 -4.33
CA LEU A 79 12.28 1.91 -3.70
C LEU A 79 13.07 0.65 -3.37
N ARG A 80 12.88 0.16 -2.14
CA ARG A 80 13.34 -1.14 -1.67
C ARG A 80 12.18 -1.89 -1.04
N VAL A 81 12.15 -3.20 -1.21
CA VAL A 81 11.04 -4.04 -0.72
C VAL A 81 11.61 -5.10 0.19
N PHE A 82 10.98 -5.31 1.32
CA PHE A 82 11.42 -6.27 2.33
C PHE A 82 10.29 -7.22 2.70
N TYR A 83 10.67 -8.47 2.93
CA TYR A 83 9.87 -9.41 3.68
C TYR A 83 10.67 -9.80 4.92
N GLU A 84 10.16 -9.43 6.10
CA GLU A 84 10.88 -9.53 7.36
C GLU A 84 12.22 -8.74 7.28
N GLU A 85 13.36 -9.42 7.43
CA GLU A 85 14.68 -8.79 7.35
C GLU A 85 15.31 -8.89 5.95
N ARG A 86 14.70 -9.63 5.02
CA ARG A 86 15.26 -9.90 3.71
C ARG A 86 14.76 -8.92 2.67
N GLU A 87 15.69 -8.33 1.93
CA GLU A 87 15.39 -7.52 0.75
C GLU A 87 14.98 -8.40 -0.43
N LEU A 88 13.90 -8.01 -1.11
CA LEU A 88 13.32 -8.71 -2.24
C LEU A 88 13.63 -7.99 -3.55
N LYS A 89 13.93 -8.76 -4.60
CA LYS A 89 14.11 -8.23 -5.96
C LYS A 89 12.75 -8.07 -6.64
N PHE A 90 12.54 -6.92 -7.27
CA PHE A 90 11.31 -6.65 -8.02
C PHE A 90 11.61 -5.95 -9.33
N ALA A 91 10.67 -6.06 -10.27
CA ALA A 91 10.68 -5.33 -11.53
C ALA A 91 9.34 -4.59 -11.69
N PRO A 92 9.35 -3.38 -12.31
CA PRO A 92 8.12 -2.72 -12.71
C PRO A 92 7.37 -3.59 -13.74
N ILE A 93 6.05 -3.57 -13.68
CA ILE A 93 5.18 -4.22 -14.67
C ILE A 93 4.72 -3.13 -15.63
N GLU A 94 5.24 -3.13 -16.86
CA GLU A 94 4.88 -2.15 -17.89
C GLU A 94 3.50 -2.48 -18.52
N GLU A 95 3.16 -3.77 -18.64
CA GLU A 95 2.03 -4.25 -19.44
C GLU A 95 0.64 -4.07 -18.82
N PHE A 96 0.53 -3.75 -17.52
CA PHE A 96 -0.79 -3.69 -16.86
C PHE A 96 -1.61 -2.45 -17.20
N ILE A 97 -1.04 -1.49 -17.94
CA ILE A 97 -1.79 -0.34 -18.47
C ILE A 97 -2.65 -0.78 -19.66
N GLU A 98 -2.24 -1.80 -20.43
CA GLU A 98 -2.99 -2.26 -21.60
C GLU A 98 -4.04 -3.34 -21.27
N THR A 99 -3.84 -4.19 -20.25
CA THR A 99 -4.76 -5.34 -20.04
C THR A 99 -6.04 -5.01 -19.25
N GLN A 100 -6.19 -3.77 -18.79
CA GLN A 100 -7.51 -3.24 -18.42
C GLN A 100 -8.02 -2.25 -19.48
N GLU A 101 -7.70 -2.47 -20.76
CA GLU A 101 -8.70 -2.21 -21.77
C GLU A 101 -9.99 -2.87 -21.28
N ALA A 102 -10.91 -2.05 -20.78
CA ALA A 102 -12.23 -2.49 -20.41
C ALA A 102 -12.74 -3.22 -21.64
N ARG A 103 -12.75 -4.56 -21.60
CA ARG A 103 -13.24 -5.40 -22.69
C ARG A 103 -14.49 -4.70 -23.18
N LEU A 104 -14.48 -4.20 -24.42
CA LEU A 104 -15.64 -3.51 -24.97
C LEU A 104 -16.76 -4.54 -24.97
N VAL A 105 -17.56 -4.52 -23.91
CA VAL A 105 -18.64 -5.46 -23.68
C VAL A 105 -19.70 -5.06 -24.68
N ASP A 106 -19.92 -5.89 -25.70
CA ASP A 106 -21.00 -5.65 -26.66
C ASP A 106 -22.33 -5.57 -25.90
N ASN A 107 -23.32 -4.84 -26.44
CA ASN A 107 -24.61 -4.72 -25.76
C ASN A 107 -25.27 -6.09 -25.53
N LYS A 108 -24.98 -7.08 -26.38
CA LYS A 108 -25.42 -8.48 -26.20
C LYS A 108 -24.80 -9.15 -24.98
N ASP A 109 -23.53 -8.88 -24.67
CA ASP A 109 -22.87 -9.42 -23.48
C ASP A 109 -23.46 -8.81 -22.18
N LYS A 110 -23.96 -7.57 -22.24
CA LYS A 110 -24.68 -6.93 -21.11
C LYS A 110 -26.03 -7.59 -20.84
N GLU A 111 -26.74 -8.05 -21.86
CA GLU A 111 -28.01 -8.78 -21.69
C GLU A 111 -27.81 -10.14 -21.00
N LEU A 112 -26.65 -10.77 -21.20
CA LEU A 112 -26.27 -12.01 -20.53
C LEU A 112 -25.75 -11.81 -19.10
N TRP A 113 -25.34 -10.58 -18.75
CA TRP A 113 -24.88 -10.24 -17.41
C TRP A 113 -26.05 -10.23 -16.42
N LYS A 114 -26.26 -11.37 -15.75
CA LYS A 114 -27.22 -11.47 -14.65
C LYS A 114 -26.48 -11.18 -13.34
N PRO A 115 -26.84 -10.12 -12.60
CA PRO A 115 -26.24 -9.88 -11.29
C PRO A 115 -26.50 -11.09 -10.41
N LYS A 116 -25.46 -11.55 -9.69
CA LYS A 116 -25.59 -12.65 -8.75
C LYS A 116 -26.65 -12.26 -7.73
N LYS A 117 -27.69 -13.09 -7.57
CA LYS A 117 -28.77 -12.83 -6.60
C LYS A 117 -28.15 -12.74 -5.20
N THR A 118 -28.08 -11.52 -4.66
CA THR A 118 -27.71 -11.30 -3.27
C THR A 118 -28.84 -11.84 -2.40
N HIS A 119 -28.50 -12.52 -1.30
CA HIS A 119 -29.50 -13.03 -0.38
C HIS A 119 -30.32 -11.86 0.20
N CYS A 120 -31.58 -11.73 -0.24
CA CYS A 120 -32.53 -10.81 0.36
C CYS A 120 -33.14 -11.46 1.59
N PRO A 121 -32.99 -10.86 2.79
CA PRO A 121 -33.63 -11.39 3.98
C PRO A 121 -35.16 -11.48 3.79
N ARG A 122 -35.75 -12.56 4.29
CA ARG A 122 -37.21 -12.81 4.24
C ARG A 122 -37.96 -11.62 4.82
N ARG A 123 -39.22 -11.44 4.39
CA ARG A 123 -40.08 -10.32 4.81
C ARG A 123 -40.15 -10.12 6.33
N ASN A 124 -40.06 -11.21 7.09
CA ASN A 124 -40.18 -11.20 8.56
C ASN A 124 -38.84 -11.03 9.29
N HIS A 125 -37.75 -10.67 8.59
CA HIS A 125 -36.45 -10.46 9.22
C HIS A 125 -36.47 -9.23 10.16
N PRO A 126 -35.93 -9.32 11.38
CA PRO A 126 -36.02 -8.27 12.41
C PRO A 126 -35.50 -6.90 11.95
N TRP A 127 -34.45 -6.87 11.12
CA TRP A 127 -33.90 -5.65 10.52
C TRP A 127 -34.89 -4.92 9.57
N LYS A 128 -35.78 -5.63 8.87
CA LYS A 128 -36.86 -5.01 8.07
C LYS A 128 -38.02 -4.52 8.94
N ARG A 129 -38.24 -5.19 10.09
CA ARG A 129 -39.35 -4.88 11.00
C ARG A 129 -39.09 -3.62 11.84
N ASN A 130 -37.83 -3.35 12.18
CA ASN A 130 -37.45 -2.23 13.03
C ASN A 130 -36.91 -1.01 12.27
N GLY A 131 -36.67 -1.12 10.95
CA GLY A 131 -36.02 -0.07 10.16
C GLY A 131 -36.85 1.21 9.90
N TYR A 132 -38.17 1.18 10.11
CA TYR A 132 -39.05 2.32 9.82
C TYR A 132 -39.75 2.92 11.05
N ARG A 133 -39.59 2.34 12.25
CA ARG A 133 -40.37 2.76 13.44
C ARG A 133 -39.64 3.69 14.39
N SER A 134 -38.33 3.88 14.22
CA SER A 134 -37.49 4.64 15.16
C SER A 134 -37.42 6.15 14.89
N TYR A 135 -37.94 6.63 13.76
CA TYR A 135 -37.85 8.04 13.34
C TYR A 135 -39.16 8.85 13.49
N VAL A 136 -40.23 8.26 14.04
CA VAL A 136 -41.57 8.91 14.12
C VAL A 136 -42.03 9.18 15.56
N GLN A 137 -41.19 8.99 16.58
CA GLN A 137 -41.56 9.25 17.98
C GLN A 137 -40.62 10.24 18.70
N LYS A 138 -40.34 11.39 18.08
CA LYS A 138 -39.90 12.60 18.78
C LYS A 138 -40.71 13.79 18.27
N LYS A 139 -41.91 13.97 18.83
CA LYS A 139 -42.61 15.25 18.97
C LYS A 139 -43.44 15.18 20.22
#